data_AF-T1CSP4-F1
#
_entry.id   AF-T1CSP4-F1
#
_cell.length_a   1.000
_cell.length_b   1.000
_cell.length_c   1.000
_cell.angle_alpha   90.00
_cell.angle_beta   90.00
_cell.angle_gamma   90.00
#
_symmetry.space_group_name_H-M   'P 1'
#
loop_
_entity.id
_entity.type
_entity.pdbx_description
1 polymer ?
#
loop_
_entity_poly.entity_id
_entity_poly.type
_entity_poly.pdbx_seq_one_letter_code
_entity_poly.pdbx_strand_id
1 'polypeptide(L)'
;MPGIESEWRKAIEEERALKDEFMARHTESPFVAERVPFHPLNYFPVDAKYRLPGRLERRATPEEAFLRTNRDGSAVMRYLGDLVFSLEGHRHRLRVYHAGEGVGTSVFVPFRDLTSGKESYGPGRYLVFTLTEDDRYDVDFNAAFNPYCAYTDAYECGFPPAENDLPIAIRAGEKAWLKDSNPSSPSGAILAMTRRQLATRARAPPPPRTAPKSSPKTRVRRATAPAKRRARG
;
A
#
# COMPACT_ATOMS: atom_id res chain seq x y z
N MET A 1 -33.91 -5.28 11.10
CA MET A 1 -34.09 -6.37 12.08
C MET A 1 -32.84 -6.43 12.94
N PRO A 2 -32.91 -6.08 14.24
CA PRO A 2 -31.73 -5.92 15.10
C PRO A 2 -30.83 -7.17 15.18
N GLY A 3 -31.41 -8.38 15.15
CA GLY A 3 -30.65 -9.63 15.21
C GLY A 3 -29.80 -9.94 13.97
N ILE A 4 -30.25 -9.55 12.77
CA ILE A 4 -29.48 -9.78 11.53
C ILE A 4 -28.26 -8.85 11.48
N GLU A 5 -28.41 -7.62 11.96
CA GLU A 5 -27.29 -6.67 12.02
C GLU A 5 -26.23 -7.09 13.03
N SER A 6 -26.62 -7.61 14.20
CA SER A 6 -25.66 -8.10 15.20
C SER A 6 -24.87 -9.32 14.72
N GLU A 7 -25.53 -10.29 14.07
CA GLU A 7 -24.86 -11.46 13.54
C GLU A 7 -23.88 -11.11 12.41
N TRP A 8 -24.26 -10.20 11.50
CA TRP A 8 -23.36 -9.73 10.45
C TRP A 8 -22.13 -9.00 11.02
N ARG A 9 -22.31 -8.10 12.00
CA ARG A 9 -21.19 -7.41 12.65
C ARG A 9 -20.21 -8.40 13.26
N LYS A 10 -20.73 -9.42 13.95
CA LYS A 10 -19.94 -10.50 14.55
C LYS A 10 -19.18 -11.29 13.47
N ALA A 11 -19.83 -11.62 12.36
CA ALA A 11 -19.19 -12.32 11.25
C ALA A 11 -18.01 -11.52 10.66
N ILE A 12 -18.15 -10.20 10.50
CA ILE A 12 -17.06 -9.33 10.05
C ILE A 12 -15.89 -9.33 11.06
N GLU A 13 -16.18 -9.29 12.36
CA GLU A 13 -15.13 -9.33 13.39
C GLU A 13 -14.40 -10.69 13.44
N GLU A 14 -15.14 -11.79 13.28
CA GLU A 14 -14.58 -13.15 13.18
C GLU A 14 -13.70 -13.29 11.93
N GLU A 15 -14.14 -12.78 10.78
CA GLU A 15 -13.33 -12.77 9.55
C GLU A 15 -12.03 -11.99 9.74
N ARG A 16 -12.08 -10.81 10.39
CA ARG A 16 -10.88 -10.02 10.71
C ARG A 16 -9.90 -10.77 11.60
N ALA A 17 -10.41 -11.50 12.61
CA ALA A 17 -9.57 -12.31 13.50
C ALA A 17 -8.90 -13.48 12.76
N LEU A 18 -9.66 -14.20 11.92
CA LEU A 18 -9.13 -15.27 11.06
C LEU A 18 -8.08 -14.74 10.09
N LYS A 19 -8.30 -13.55 9.53
CA LYS A 19 -7.35 -12.90 8.65
C LYS A 19 -6.06 -12.53 9.37
N ASP A 20 -6.13 -11.99 10.58
CA ASP A 20 -4.94 -11.71 11.38
C ASP A 20 -4.16 -12.99 11.71
N GLU A 21 -4.84 -14.10 12.03
CA GLU A 21 -4.19 -15.39 12.24
C GLU A 21 -3.49 -15.89 10.98
N PHE A 22 -4.17 -15.83 9.82
CA PHE A 22 -3.60 -16.16 8.52
C PHE A 22 -2.35 -15.33 8.25
N MET A 23 -2.45 -14.00 8.40
CA MET A 23 -1.37 -13.07 8.15
C MET A 23 -0.17 -13.31 9.09
N ALA A 24 -0.42 -13.70 10.33
CA ALA A 24 0.64 -13.93 11.31
C ALA A 24 1.43 -15.24 11.08
N ARG A 25 0.77 -16.29 10.56
CA ARG A 25 1.29 -17.67 10.67
C ARG A 25 1.31 -18.47 9.38
N HIS A 26 0.42 -18.17 8.43
CA HIS A 26 0.28 -18.99 7.23
C HIS A 26 1.44 -18.79 6.26
N THR A 27 1.92 -19.84 5.60
CA THR A 27 3.07 -19.77 4.69
C THR A 27 2.83 -18.93 3.44
N GLU A 28 1.56 -18.79 3.04
CA GLU A 28 1.15 -17.91 1.93
C GLU A 28 0.94 -16.46 2.35
N SER A 29 1.05 -16.15 3.64
CA SER A 29 1.03 -14.77 4.12
C SER A 29 2.27 -14.02 3.60
N PRO A 30 2.12 -12.76 3.15
CA PRO A 30 3.24 -11.92 2.79
C PRO A 30 4.21 -11.68 3.96
N PHE A 31 3.73 -11.73 5.21
CA PHE A 31 4.58 -11.54 6.39
C PHE A 31 5.50 -12.74 6.63
N VAL A 32 4.99 -13.94 6.46
CA VAL A 32 5.76 -15.18 6.66
C VAL A 32 6.68 -15.43 5.48
N ALA A 33 6.15 -15.35 4.26
CA ALA A 33 6.90 -15.58 3.02
C ALA A 33 8.09 -14.63 2.89
N GLU A 34 7.89 -13.34 3.15
CA GLU A 34 8.91 -12.30 3.01
C GLU A 34 9.65 -11.98 4.32
N ARG A 35 9.36 -12.73 5.40
CA ARG A 35 9.94 -12.52 6.74
C ARG A 35 9.79 -11.09 7.25
N VAL A 36 8.63 -10.47 7.00
CA VAL A 36 8.28 -9.15 7.50
C VAL A 36 7.68 -9.29 8.91
N PRO A 37 8.11 -8.51 9.91
CA PRO A 37 7.52 -8.54 11.24
C PRO A 37 6.02 -8.26 11.18
N PHE A 38 5.21 -9.17 11.72
CA PHE A 38 3.77 -9.01 11.75
C PHE A 38 3.33 -8.12 12.92
N HIS A 39 2.42 -7.21 12.62
CA HIS A 39 1.61 -6.48 13.59
C HIS A 39 0.15 -6.66 13.15
N PRO A 40 -0.80 -6.82 14.10
CA PRO A 40 -2.22 -6.95 13.78
C PRO A 40 -2.71 -5.89 12.80
N LEU A 41 -3.60 -6.28 11.89
CA LEU A 41 -4.10 -5.37 10.89
C LEU A 41 -4.98 -4.29 11.54
N ASN A 42 -4.97 -3.08 10.96
CA ASN A 42 -5.74 -1.97 11.46
C ASN A 42 -7.05 -1.84 10.68
N TYR A 43 -8.18 -1.69 11.37
CA TYR A 43 -9.49 -1.54 10.76
C TYR A 43 -10.22 -0.30 11.27
N PHE A 44 -11.14 0.22 10.46
CA PHE A 44 -12.19 1.10 10.96
C PHE A 44 -13.23 0.29 11.76
N PRO A 45 -13.93 0.92 12.72
CA PRO A 45 -15.09 0.30 13.36
C PRO A 45 -16.10 -0.19 12.31
N VAL A 46 -16.74 -1.33 12.57
CA VAL A 46 -17.78 -1.84 11.69
C VAL A 46 -18.95 -0.86 11.67
N ASP A 47 -19.41 -0.47 10.48
CA ASP A 47 -20.48 0.50 10.32
C ASP A 47 -21.43 0.06 9.19
N ALA A 48 -22.68 -0.20 9.57
CA ALA A 48 -23.73 -0.68 8.69
C ALA A 48 -24.07 0.31 7.56
N LYS A 49 -23.76 1.61 7.73
CA LYS A 49 -24.01 2.60 6.66
C LYS A 49 -23.15 2.34 5.40
N TYR A 50 -22.07 1.59 5.54
CA TYR A 50 -21.17 1.23 4.45
C TYR A 50 -21.44 -0.17 3.87
N ARG A 51 -22.53 -0.82 4.31
CA ARG A 51 -23.09 -2.01 3.66
C ARG A 51 -24.31 -1.58 2.85
N LEU A 52 -24.15 -1.52 1.53
CA LEU A 52 -25.11 -0.87 0.65
C LEU A 52 -25.65 -1.86 -0.38
N PRO A 53 -26.95 -1.82 -0.70
CA PRO A 53 -27.44 -2.55 -1.85
C PRO A 53 -26.81 -1.94 -3.11
N GLY A 54 -26.27 -2.82 -3.96
CA GLY A 54 -25.71 -2.45 -5.25
C GLY A 54 -26.15 -3.40 -6.34
N ARG A 55 -25.94 -2.95 -7.58
CA ARG A 55 -26.23 -3.73 -8.78
C ARG A 55 -25.09 -3.64 -9.76
N LEU A 56 -24.68 -4.78 -10.32
CA LEU A 56 -23.74 -4.80 -11.45
C LEU A 56 -24.49 -4.48 -12.75
N GLU A 57 -24.16 -3.34 -13.35
CA GLU A 57 -24.57 -3.00 -14.71
C GLU A 57 -23.55 -3.61 -15.68
N ARG A 58 -23.80 -4.86 -16.09
CA ARG A 58 -22.92 -5.58 -17.03
C ARG A 58 -22.83 -4.89 -18.38
N ARG A 59 -21.64 -4.93 -18.97
CA ARG A 59 -21.46 -4.60 -20.38
C ARG A 59 -21.99 -5.73 -21.24
N ALA A 60 -22.55 -5.37 -22.40
CA ALA A 60 -22.94 -6.35 -23.42
C ALA A 60 -21.74 -7.19 -23.89
N THR A 61 -20.54 -6.60 -23.91
CA THR A 61 -19.30 -7.29 -24.24
C THR A 61 -18.23 -6.85 -23.24
N PRO A 62 -17.70 -7.76 -22.41
CA PRO A 62 -16.57 -7.42 -21.54
C PRO A 62 -15.35 -7.00 -22.36
N GLU A 63 -14.69 -5.94 -21.93
CA GLU A 63 -13.49 -5.39 -22.60
C GLU A 63 -12.22 -5.82 -21.87
N GLU A 64 -11.14 -5.98 -22.61
CA GLU A 64 -9.82 -6.07 -22.01
C GLU A 64 -9.44 -4.73 -21.38
N ALA A 65 -8.89 -4.78 -20.17
CA ALA A 65 -8.50 -3.62 -19.40
C ALA A 65 -7.11 -3.84 -18.79
N PHE A 66 -6.32 -2.77 -18.79
CA PHE A 66 -4.95 -2.78 -18.27
C PHE A 66 -4.90 -1.99 -16.98
N LEU A 67 -4.71 -2.69 -15.86
CA LEU A 67 -4.48 -2.04 -14.57
C LEU A 67 -2.98 -1.86 -14.39
N ARG A 68 -2.52 -0.59 -14.41
CA ARG A 68 -1.13 -0.25 -14.11
C ARG A 68 -0.73 -0.83 -12.76
N THR A 69 0.44 -1.43 -12.66
CA THR A 69 0.90 -2.02 -11.39
C THR A 69 1.86 -1.10 -10.64
N ASN A 70 2.25 -1.49 -9.42
CA ASN A 70 3.34 -0.87 -8.66
C ASN A 70 4.75 -1.21 -9.20
N ARG A 71 4.84 -1.99 -10.28
CA ARG A 71 6.05 -2.19 -11.09
C ARG A 71 5.87 -1.47 -12.43
N ASP A 72 6.85 -1.56 -13.33
CA ASP A 72 6.78 -0.94 -14.67
C ASP A 72 5.85 -1.70 -15.65
N GLY A 73 4.80 -2.34 -15.13
CA GLY A 73 3.92 -3.26 -15.86
C GLY A 73 2.43 -2.92 -15.78
N SER A 74 1.62 -3.81 -16.33
CA SER A 74 0.15 -3.76 -16.25
C SER A 74 -0.41 -5.17 -16.11
N ALA A 75 -1.39 -5.32 -15.23
CA ALA A 75 -2.18 -6.53 -15.13
C ALA A 75 -3.30 -6.49 -16.18
N VAL A 76 -3.37 -7.52 -17.01
CA VAL A 76 -4.45 -7.70 -17.99
C VAL A 76 -5.66 -8.30 -17.29
N MET A 77 -6.78 -7.59 -17.36
CA MET A 77 -8.04 -7.94 -16.69
C MET A 77 -9.20 -7.79 -17.68
N ARG A 78 -10.36 -8.36 -17.37
CA ARG A 78 -11.59 -8.12 -18.12
C ARG A 78 -12.50 -7.15 -17.37
N TYR A 79 -12.83 -6.02 -17.96
CA TYR A 79 -13.82 -5.08 -17.44
C TYR A 79 -15.23 -5.59 -17.74
N LEU A 80 -15.96 -5.97 -16.68
CA LEU A 80 -17.28 -6.60 -16.80
C LEU A 80 -18.45 -5.60 -16.81
N GLY A 81 -18.26 -4.43 -16.20
CA GLY A 81 -19.33 -3.45 -15.99
C GLY A 81 -19.18 -2.68 -14.70
N ASP A 82 -20.15 -1.83 -14.42
CA ASP A 82 -20.13 -0.91 -13.30
C ASP A 82 -20.99 -1.44 -12.14
N LEU A 83 -20.37 -1.62 -10.96
CA LEU A 83 -21.10 -1.84 -9.72
C LEU A 83 -21.63 -0.50 -9.23
N VAL A 84 -22.95 -0.35 -9.30
CA VAL A 84 -23.67 0.87 -8.94
C VAL A 84 -24.29 0.74 -7.57
N PHE A 85 -24.13 1.75 -6.73
CA PHE A 85 -24.71 1.83 -5.39
C PHE A 85 -25.00 3.29 -5.03
N SER A 86 -25.74 3.52 -3.95
CA SER A 86 -26.01 4.87 -3.43
C SER A 86 -25.50 5.01 -2.01
N LEU A 87 -24.75 6.08 -1.73
CA LEU A 87 -24.24 6.42 -0.40
C LEU A 87 -24.49 7.90 -0.16
N GLU A 88 -25.00 8.25 1.02
CA GLU A 88 -25.32 9.64 1.40
C GLU A 88 -26.22 10.35 0.37
N GLY A 89 -27.17 9.63 -0.23
CA GLY A 89 -28.09 10.16 -1.24
C GLY A 89 -27.50 10.36 -2.64
N HIS A 90 -26.21 10.04 -2.83
CA HIS A 90 -25.52 10.19 -4.12
C HIS A 90 -25.28 8.82 -4.76
N ARG A 91 -25.53 8.73 -6.07
CA ARG A 91 -25.26 7.53 -6.86
C ARG A 91 -23.78 7.48 -7.23
N HIS A 92 -23.13 6.37 -6.89
CA HIS A 92 -21.73 6.09 -7.21
C HIS A 92 -21.62 4.84 -8.09
N ARG A 93 -20.45 4.67 -8.72
CA ARG A 93 -20.13 3.50 -9.52
C ARG A 93 -18.67 3.11 -9.33
N LEU A 94 -18.39 1.81 -9.44
CA LEU A 94 -17.04 1.25 -9.46
C LEU A 94 -16.96 0.21 -10.58
N ARG A 95 -15.94 0.30 -11.43
CA ARG A 95 -15.66 -0.72 -12.44
C ARG A 95 -15.27 -2.04 -11.78
N VAL A 96 -15.88 -3.11 -12.28
CA VAL A 96 -15.67 -4.49 -11.83
C VAL A 96 -14.80 -5.23 -12.84
N TYR A 97 -13.79 -5.93 -12.32
CA TYR A 97 -12.81 -6.64 -13.12
C TYR A 97 -12.83 -8.15 -12.83
N HIS A 98 -12.50 -8.95 -13.83
CA HIS A 98 -12.26 -10.38 -13.67
C HIS A 98 -10.82 -10.71 -14.08
N ALA A 99 -10.13 -11.52 -13.26
CA ALA A 99 -8.78 -11.98 -13.57
C ALA A 99 -8.84 -13.16 -14.55
N GLY A 100 -8.46 -12.91 -15.81
CA GLY A 100 -8.25 -13.96 -16.83
C GLY A 100 -9.49 -14.41 -17.62
N GLU A 101 -9.28 -15.42 -18.47
CA GLU A 101 -10.24 -16.02 -19.41
C GLU A 101 -11.04 -17.22 -18.83
N GLY A 102 -10.87 -17.54 -17.55
CA GLY A 102 -11.40 -18.77 -16.92
C GLY A 102 -12.85 -18.69 -16.40
N VAL A 103 -13.34 -19.83 -15.89
CA VAL A 103 -14.70 -20.07 -15.32
C VAL A 103 -14.85 -19.52 -13.88
N GLY A 104 -14.00 -18.58 -13.49
CA GLY A 104 -14.06 -17.97 -12.16
C GLY A 104 -15.31 -17.11 -12.01
N THR A 105 -15.96 -17.18 -10.85
CA THR A 105 -17.04 -16.25 -10.50
C THR A 105 -16.53 -15.11 -9.62
N SER A 106 -15.29 -15.19 -9.13
CA SER A 106 -14.70 -14.15 -8.29
C SER A 106 -14.33 -12.92 -9.12
N VAL A 107 -14.83 -11.77 -8.71
CA VAL A 107 -14.58 -10.48 -9.34
C VAL A 107 -13.95 -9.51 -8.37
N PHE A 108 -13.18 -8.60 -8.95
CA PHE A 108 -12.24 -7.73 -8.28
C PHE A 108 -12.62 -6.27 -8.52
N VAL A 109 -12.67 -5.49 -7.45
CA VAL A 109 -13.04 -4.06 -7.50
C VAL A 109 -11.99 -3.25 -6.75
N PRO A 110 -10.95 -2.74 -7.45
CA PRO A 110 -9.97 -1.87 -6.85
C PRO A 110 -10.51 -0.45 -6.79
N PHE A 111 -10.41 0.23 -5.65
CA PHE A 111 -10.93 1.58 -5.51
C PHE A 111 -10.03 2.48 -4.65
N ARG A 112 -10.22 3.79 -4.86
CA ARG A 112 -9.73 4.86 -3.98
C ARG A 112 -10.92 5.63 -3.44
N ASP A 113 -10.68 6.34 -2.35
CA ASP A 113 -11.64 7.23 -1.73
C ASP A 113 -10.90 8.33 -0.96
N LEU A 114 -11.61 9.30 -0.38
CA LEU A 114 -10.98 10.45 0.30
C LEU A 114 -10.16 10.09 1.55
N THR A 115 -10.26 8.86 2.06
CA THR A 115 -9.38 8.32 3.12
C THR A 115 -8.02 7.84 2.61
N SER A 116 -7.90 7.56 1.31
CA SER A 116 -6.69 7.00 0.70
C SER A 116 -5.50 7.93 0.86
N GLY A 117 -4.42 7.42 1.47
CA GLY A 117 -3.18 8.18 1.72
C GLY A 117 -3.21 9.05 2.98
N LYS A 118 -4.33 9.06 3.71
CA LYS A 118 -4.50 9.80 4.98
C LYS A 118 -4.78 8.84 6.13
N GLU A 119 -5.79 7.99 5.97
CA GLU A 119 -6.28 7.06 6.98
C GLU A 119 -6.19 5.61 6.49
N SER A 120 -6.38 5.37 5.18
CA SER A 120 -6.25 4.08 4.51
C SER A 120 -5.02 4.02 3.59
N TYR A 121 -4.73 2.83 3.04
CA TYR A 121 -3.57 2.60 2.18
C TYR A 121 -3.58 3.51 0.94
N GLY A 122 -2.46 4.20 0.73
CA GLY A 122 -2.28 5.28 -0.22
C GLY A 122 -2.74 4.95 -1.63
N PRO A 123 -2.21 3.90 -2.27
CA PRO A 123 -2.61 3.49 -3.61
C PRO A 123 -4.07 3.08 -3.79
N GLY A 124 -4.73 2.55 -2.75
CA GLY A 124 -6.13 2.15 -2.76
C GLY A 124 -6.37 0.78 -2.13
N ARG A 125 -7.65 0.39 -2.02
CA ARG A 125 -8.12 -0.85 -1.38
C ARG A 125 -8.95 -1.66 -2.35
N TYR A 126 -9.17 -2.92 -2.01
CA TYR A 126 -9.88 -3.87 -2.86
C TYR A 126 -11.15 -4.37 -2.19
N LEU A 127 -12.16 -4.62 -3.02
CA LEU A 127 -13.29 -5.48 -2.72
C LEU A 127 -13.27 -6.68 -3.66
N VAL A 128 -13.74 -7.81 -3.16
CA VAL A 128 -13.92 -9.04 -3.93
C VAL A 128 -15.36 -9.50 -3.76
N PHE A 129 -15.98 -9.89 -4.86
CA PHE A 129 -17.33 -10.43 -4.88
C PHE A 129 -17.34 -11.74 -5.65
N THR A 130 -18.38 -12.55 -5.44
CA THR A 130 -18.69 -13.69 -6.29
C THR A 130 -19.89 -13.31 -7.14
N LEU A 131 -19.76 -13.39 -8.47
CA LEU A 131 -20.82 -13.08 -9.41
C LEU A 131 -22.09 -13.87 -9.10
N THR A 132 -23.22 -13.19 -9.09
CA THR A 132 -24.56 -13.77 -8.97
C THR A 132 -25.28 -13.72 -10.31
N GLU A 133 -26.33 -14.52 -10.46
CA GLU A 133 -27.16 -14.54 -11.68
C GLU A 133 -28.07 -13.30 -11.78
N ASP A 134 -28.44 -12.69 -10.66
CA ASP A 134 -29.36 -11.56 -10.60
C ASP A 134 -28.66 -10.18 -10.56
N ASP A 135 -27.32 -10.19 -10.53
CA ASP A 135 -26.45 -9.02 -10.46
C ASP A 135 -26.71 -8.10 -9.27
N ARG A 136 -27.29 -8.61 -8.18
CA ARG A 136 -27.51 -7.86 -6.94
C ARG A 136 -26.47 -8.23 -5.90
N TYR A 137 -25.91 -7.23 -5.25
CA TYR A 137 -24.82 -7.40 -4.30
C TYR A 137 -25.03 -6.52 -3.07
N ASP A 138 -24.57 -7.01 -1.92
CA ASP A 138 -24.29 -6.16 -0.77
C ASP A 138 -22.87 -5.60 -0.93
N VAL A 139 -22.76 -4.34 -1.36
CA VAL A 139 -21.51 -3.60 -1.44
C VAL A 139 -21.08 -3.24 -0.02
N ASP A 140 -20.30 -4.12 0.60
CA ASP A 140 -19.86 -3.98 1.98
C ASP A 140 -18.41 -3.50 2.07
N PHE A 141 -18.23 -2.19 2.25
CA PHE A 141 -16.88 -1.63 2.43
C PHE A 141 -16.24 -2.03 3.77
N ASN A 142 -16.97 -2.66 4.71
CA ASN A 142 -16.37 -3.20 5.93
C ASN A 142 -15.44 -4.40 5.66
N ALA A 143 -15.63 -5.05 4.50
CA ALA A 143 -14.78 -6.13 3.97
C ALA A 143 -13.67 -5.61 3.04
N ALA A 144 -13.58 -4.29 2.79
CA ALA A 144 -12.52 -3.74 1.97
C ALA A 144 -11.15 -3.96 2.61
N PHE A 145 -10.19 -4.45 1.83
CA PHE A 145 -8.87 -4.84 2.32
C PHE A 145 -7.72 -4.22 1.53
N ASN A 146 -6.54 -4.16 2.15
CA ASN A 146 -5.33 -3.72 1.50
C ASN A 146 -4.69 -4.85 0.70
N PRO A 147 -4.16 -4.56 -0.49
CA PRO A 147 -3.31 -5.51 -1.21
C PRO A 147 -2.04 -5.87 -0.44
N TYR A 148 -1.43 -7.02 -0.78
CA TYR A 148 -0.18 -7.45 -0.14
C TYR A 148 1.00 -6.47 -0.30
N CYS A 149 1.04 -5.69 -1.39
CA CYS A 149 2.03 -4.62 -1.55
C CYS A 149 1.90 -3.49 -0.52
N ALA A 150 0.81 -3.43 0.27
CA ALA A 150 0.72 -2.53 1.42
C ALA A 150 1.64 -2.94 2.58
N TYR A 151 2.09 -4.20 2.59
CA TYR A 151 2.89 -4.78 3.67
C TYR A 151 4.35 -5.00 3.25
N THR A 152 4.60 -5.25 1.96
CA THR A 152 5.95 -5.55 1.43
C THR A 152 6.06 -5.28 -0.07
N ASP A 153 7.22 -4.82 -0.54
CA ASP A 153 7.50 -4.52 -1.96
C ASP A 153 7.67 -5.78 -2.86
N ALA A 154 7.53 -6.97 -2.29
CA ALA A 154 7.69 -8.24 -3.01
C ALA A 154 6.56 -8.52 -4.01
N TYR A 155 5.36 -8.00 -3.76
CA TYR A 155 4.18 -8.28 -4.58
C TYR A 155 3.93 -7.21 -5.63
N GLU A 156 3.47 -7.65 -6.80
CA GLU A 156 2.96 -6.79 -7.85
C GLU A 156 1.43 -6.65 -7.71
N CYS A 157 0.94 -5.41 -7.66
CA CYS A 157 -0.47 -5.09 -7.43
C CYS A 157 -0.98 -4.10 -8.47
N GLY A 158 -2.18 -4.35 -8.99
CA GLY A 158 -2.87 -3.41 -9.87
C GLY A 158 -3.41 -2.19 -9.10
N PHE A 159 -3.11 -1.00 -9.58
CA PHE A 159 -3.70 0.23 -9.04
C PHE A 159 -5.15 0.38 -9.48
N PRO A 160 -6.02 0.95 -8.62
CA PRO A 160 -7.34 1.37 -9.04
C PRO A 160 -7.28 2.30 -10.26
N PRO A 161 -8.15 2.11 -11.26
CA PRO A 161 -8.29 3.07 -12.35
C PRO A 161 -8.84 4.41 -11.83
N ALA A 162 -8.69 5.48 -12.59
CA ALA A 162 -9.21 6.81 -12.20
C ALA A 162 -10.74 6.80 -12.00
N GLU A 163 -11.45 5.96 -12.76
CA GLU A 163 -12.90 5.81 -12.68
C GLU A 163 -13.37 5.13 -11.39
N ASN A 164 -12.46 4.51 -10.64
CA ASN A 164 -12.75 3.93 -9.33
C ASN A 164 -12.25 4.83 -8.17
N ASP A 165 -12.01 6.12 -8.42
CA ASP A 165 -11.73 7.10 -7.38
C ASP A 165 -13.03 7.75 -6.90
N LEU A 166 -13.45 7.41 -5.68
CA LEU A 166 -14.69 7.87 -5.10
C LEU A 166 -14.50 9.24 -4.42
N PRO A 167 -15.32 10.26 -4.74
CA PRO A 167 -15.20 11.60 -4.17
C PRO A 167 -15.79 11.71 -2.75
N ILE A 168 -15.74 10.64 -1.97
CA ILE A 168 -16.33 10.50 -0.63
C ILE A 168 -15.36 9.80 0.31
N ALA A 169 -15.49 9.98 1.63
CA ALA A 169 -14.64 9.30 2.61
C ALA A 169 -15.29 8.01 3.10
N ILE A 170 -14.64 6.87 2.86
CA ILE A 170 -15.13 5.55 3.28
C ILE A 170 -14.33 5.06 4.49
N ARG A 171 -14.86 5.36 5.69
CA ARG A 171 -14.30 4.94 6.98
C ARG A 171 -14.85 3.57 7.41
N ALA A 172 -14.69 2.58 6.54
CA ALA A 172 -14.97 1.16 6.78
C ALA A 172 -13.84 0.31 6.18
N GLY A 173 -13.66 -0.91 6.68
CA GLY A 173 -12.64 -1.84 6.20
C GLY A 173 -11.25 -1.56 6.76
N GLU A 174 -10.22 -2.03 6.06
CA GLU A 174 -8.82 -1.86 6.48
C GLU A 174 -8.34 -0.41 6.36
N LYS A 175 -7.51 -0.03 7.34
CA LYS A 175 -6.73 1.21 7.41
C LYS A 175 -5.32 0.96 6.88
N ALA A 176 -4.52 2.01 6.79
CA ALA A 176 -3.09 1.86 6.55
C ALA A 176 -2.44 1.00 7.66
N TRP A 177 -1.63 0.01 7.28
CA TRP A 177 -1.02 -0.95 8.21
C TRP A 177 0.02 -0.29 9.13
N LEU A 178 0.96 0.48 8.57
CA LEU A 178 1.84 1.36 9.33
C LEU A 178 1.73 2.78 8.78
N LYS A 179 1.77 3.78 9.66
CA LYS A 179 1.69 5.21 9.28
C LYS A 179 2.82 5.62 8.32
N ASP A 180 3.99 4.99 8.48
CA ASP A 180 5.20 5.23 7.69
C ASP A 180 5.31 4.33 6.43
N SER A 181 4.52 3.26 6.33
CA SER A 181 4.45 2.40 5.13
C SER A 181 3.37 2.87 4.14
N ASN A 182 2.81 4.06 4.37
CA ASN A 182 1.84 4.69 3.51
C ASN A 182 2.55 5.66 2.55
N PRO A 183 2.97 5.26 1.33
CA PRO A 183 3.52 6.19 0.36
C PRO A 183 2.37 7.09 -0.12
N SER A 184 2.21 8.22 0.55
CA SER A 184 1.17 9.21 0.23
C SER A 184 1.54 10.07 -0.99
N SER A 185 2.71 9.88 -1.60
CA SER A 185 3.23 10.64 -2.75
C SER A 185 4.60 10.07 -3.19
N PRO A 186 5.14 10.37 -4.39
CA PRO A 186 6.52 10.07 -4.81
C PRO A 186 7.61 10.32 -3.76
N SER A 187 7.43 11.22 -2.79
CA SER A 187 8.36 11.41 -1.67
C SER A 187 8.49 10.20 -0.74
N GLY A 188 7.44 9.38 -0.58
CA GLY A 188 7.49 8.13 0.19
C GLY A 188 8.31 7.04 -0.51
N ALA A 189 8.20 6.96 -1.84
CA ALA A 189 9.06 6.11 -2.67
C ALA A 189 10.53 6.56 -2.59
N ILE A 190 10.78 7.88 -2.60
CA ILE A 190 12.13 8.43 -2.39
C ILE A 190 12.66 8.07 -0.99
N LEU A 191 11.84 8.14 0.06
CA LEU A 191 12.24 7.72 1.41
C LEU A 191 12.55 6.22 1.49
N ALA A 192 11.73 5.39 0.85
CA ALA A 192 11.93 3.93 0.76
C ALA A 192 13.19 3.58 -0.05
N MET A 193 13.46 4.28 -1.16
CA MET A 193 14.69 4.16 -1.95
C MET A 193 15.91 4.59 -1.15
N THR A 194 15.80 5.68 -0.39
CA THR A 194 16.88 6.16 0.49
C THR A 194 17.15 5.16 1.62
N ARG A 195 16.12 4.57 2.22
CA ARG A 195 16.26 3.48 3.21
C ARG A 195 16.90 2.22 2.61
N ARG A 196 16.53 1.82 1.39
CA ARG A 196 17.21 0.73 0.65
C ARG A 196 18.68 1.04 0.42
N GLN A 197 19.01 2.24 -0.06
CA GLN A 197 20.40 2.66 -0.27
C GLN A 197 21.22 2.69 1.03
N LEU A 198 20.63 3.12 2.14
CA LEU A 198 21.26 3.08 3.46
C LEU A 198 21.48 1.65 3.96
N ALA A 199 20.51 0.75 3.78
CA ALA A 199 20.63 -0.66 4.14
C ALA A 199 21.69 -1.40 3.28
N THR A 200 21.81 -1.07 2.00
CA THR A 200 22.88 -1.60 1.13
C THR A 200 24.25 -1.10 1.56
N ARG A 201 24.36 0.16 2.00
CA ARG A 201 25.60 0.72 2.58
C ARG A 201 26.01 0.06 3.89
N ALA A 202 25.05 -0.29 4.76
CA ALA A 202 25.32 -1.00 6.01
C ALA A 202 25.79 -2.45 5.79
N ARG A 203 25.49 -3.05 4.63
CA ARG A 203 25.97 -4.37 4.20
C ARG A 203 27.25 -4.35 3.37
N ALA A 204 27.74 -3.17 2.97
CA ALA A 204 28.99 -3.07 2.24
C ALA A 204 30.17 -3.38 3.17
N PRO A 205 31.16 -4.18 2.74
CA PRO A 205 32.36 -4.42 3.54
C PRO A 205 33.08 -3.10 3.81
N PRO A 206 33.70 -2.91 5.00
CA PRO A 206 34.41 -1.68 5.30
C PRO A 206 35.52 -1.45 4.26
N PRO A 207 35.78 -0.20 3.87
CA PRO A 207 36.84 0.09 2.92
C PRO A 207 38.18 -0.45 3.45
N PRO A 208 39.07 -0.95 2.57
CA PRO A 208 40.37 -1.44 3.00
C PRO A 208 41.10 -0.31 3.73
N ARG A 209 41.62 -0.60 4.94
CA ARG A 209 42.42 0.34 5.72
C ARG A 209 43.61 0.78 4.88
N THR A 210 43.56 2.00 4.37
CA THR A 210 44.71 2.63 3.74
C THR A 210 45.77 2.83 4.81
N ALA A 211 46.93 2.18 4.61
CA ALA A 211 48.08 2.37 5.47
C ALA A 211 48.47 3.87 5.48
N PRO A 212 48.84 4.42 6.64
CA PRO A 212 49.19 5.83 6.75
C PRO A 212 50.39 6.13 5.85
N LYS A 213 50.21 7.03 4.88
CA LYS A 213 51.31 7.61 4.12
C LYS A 213 52.21 8.35 5.12
N SER A 214 53.48 7.94 5.15
CA SER A 214 54.53 8.59 5.93
C SER A 214 54.58 10.08 5.61
N SER A 215 54.46 10.91 6.64
CA SER A 215 54.59 12.35 6.53
C SER A 215 56.03 12.72 6.11
N PRO A 216 56.23 13.68 5.20
CA PRO A 216 57.56 14.20 4.92
C PRO A 216 58.07 14.97 6.14
N LYS A 217 59.27 14.63 6.62
CA LYS A 217 59.96 15.34 7.71
C LYS A 217 60.26 16.78 7.27
N THR A 218 59.47 17.74 7.73
CA THR A 218 59.82 19.17 7.64
C THR A 218 60.98 19.45 8.59
N ARG A 219 62.16 19.71 8.02
CA ARG A 219 63.36 20.12 8.74
C ARG A 219 63.15 21.53 9.31
N VAL A 220 62.95 21.62 10.62
CA VAL A 220 62.88 22.89 11.35
C VAL A 220 64.22 23.60 11.23
N ARG A 221 64.27 24.73 10.52
CA ARG A 221 65.38 25.69 10.60
C ARG A 221 65.22 26.48 11.90
N ARG A 222 66.24 26.40 12.76
CA ARG A 222 66.37 27.15 14.01
C ARG A 222 66.54 28.64 13.67
N ALA A 223 65.60 29.49 14.08
CA ALA A 223 65.74 30.93 14.04
C ALA A 223 66.54 31.39 15.28
N THR A 224 67.67 32.06 15.06
CA THR A 224 68.43 32.77 16.08
C THR A 224 67.80 34.15 16.34
N ALA A 225 67.77 34.52 17.61
CA ALA A 225 67.14 35.72 18.17
C ALA A 225 67.83 37.05 17.75
N PRO A 226 67.15 38.22 17.93
CA PRO A 226 67.59 39.50 17.37
C PRO A 226 68.53 40.26 18.32
N ALA A 227 69.53 40.94 17.76
CA ALA A 227 70.34 41.93 18.47
C ALA A 227 70.01 43.34 18.00
N LYS A 228 69.76 44.21 18.98
CA LYS A 228 69.35 45.61 18.89
C LYS A 228 70.52 46.55 18.49
N ARG A 229 70.24 47.44 17.53
CA ARG A 229 70.30 48.93 17.64
C ARG A 229 71.67 49.64 17.76
N ARG A 230 71.94 50.55 16.80
CA ARG A 230 72.44 51.96 16.90
C ARG A 230 72.81 52.43 15.47
N ALA A 231 72.17 53.41 14.85
CA ALA A 231 72.14 54.87 15.06
C ALA A 231 73.40 55.63 14.58
N ARG A 232 73.14 56.50 13.58
CA ARG A 232 73.81 57.78 13.22
C ARG A 232 75.17 57.74 12.51
N GLY A 233 75.30 58.66 11.55
CA GLY A 233 76.58 59.18 11.05
C GLY A 233 76.65 59.13 9.55
#